data_AF-A0A4U3L1P6-F1
#
_entry.id   AF-A0A4U3L1P6-F1
#
_cell.length_a   1.000
_cell.length_b   1.000
_cell.length_c   1.000
_cell.angle_alpha   90.00
_cell.angle_beta   90.00
_cell.angle_gamma   90.00
#
_symmetry.space_group_name_H-M   'P 1'
#
loop_
_entity.id
_entity.type
_entity.pdbx_description
1 polymer ?
#
loop_
_entity_poly.entity_id
_entity_poly.type
_entity_poly.pdbx_seq_one_letter_code
_entity_poly.pdbx_strand_id
1 'polypeptide(L)' 'MRKQDRHRLITRLLTEKNIQKQEDFVHYLQEKGVAVTQATISRDIKDMKLIKVPSAEGGYRYSLPLETQANTSA' A
#
# COMPACT_ATOMS: atom_id res chain seq x y z
N MET A 1 -8.42 5.39 -14.31
CA MET A 1 -8.53 4.06 -13.65
C MET A 1 -9.51 4.13 -12.49
N ARG A 2 -10.33 3.08 -12.26
CA ARG A 2 -11.27 3.03 -11.14
C ARG A 2 -10.54 2.81 -9.81
N LYS A 3 -11.14 3.26 -8.70
CA LYS A 3 -10.55 3.17 -7.35
C LYS A 3 -10.24 1.72 -6.94
N GLN A 4 -11.17 0.78 -7.18
CA GLN A 4 -10.98 -0.63 -6.82
C GLN A 4 -9.78 -1.27 -7.53
N ASP A 5 -9.59 -0.97 -8.81
CA ASP A 5 -8.43 -1.47 -9.56
C ASP A 5 -7.12 -0.86 -9.03
N ARG A 6 -7.16 0.41 -8.61
CA ARG A 6 -6.02 1.04 -7.94
C ARG A 6 -5.64 0.32 -6.65
N HIS A 7 -6.64 0.01 -5.82
CA HIS A 7 -6.42 -0.65 -4.54
C HIS A 7 -5.80 -2.03 -4.73
N ARG A 8 -6.25 -2.79 -5.75
CA ARG A 8 -5.62 -4.07 -6.14
C ARG A 8 -4.15 -3.89 -6.51
N LEU A 9 -3.81 -2.88 -7.30
CA LEU A 9 -2.42 -2.58 -7.66
C LEU A 9 -1.59 -2.14 -6.44
N ILE A 10 -2.14 -1.30 -5.55
CA ILE A 10 -1.47 -0.88 -4.31
C ILE A 10 -1.16 -2.11 -3.44
N THR A 11 -2.12 -3.00 -3.22
CA THR A 11 -1.89 -4.25 -2.47
C THR A 11 -0.79 -5.10 -3.10
N ARG A 12 -0.80 -5.23 -4.43
CA ARG A 12 0.25 -5.97 -5.14
C ARG A 12 1.63 -5.34 -4.95
N LEU A 13 1.72 -4.00 -5.03
CA LEU A 13 2.97 -3.27 -4.80
C LEU A 13 3.50 -3.47 -3.37
N LEU A 14 2.62 -3.53 -2.36
CA LEU A 14 3.00 -3.79 -0.97
C LEU A 14 3.63 -5.18 -0.76
N THR A 15 3.25 -6.17 -1.59
CA THR A 15 3.82 -7.52 -1.57
C THR A 15 5.11 -7.61 -2.38
N GLU A 16 5.20 -6.89 -3.49
CA GLU A 16 6.32 -6.98 -4.44
C GLU A 16 7.49 -6.03 -4.10
N LYS A 17 7.25 -4.96 -3.32
CA LYS A 17 8.20 -3.86 -3.11
C LYS A 17 8.24 -3.40 -1.64
N ASN A 18 9.39 -2.88 -1.22
CA ASN A 18 9.56 -2.20 0.08
C ASN A 18 9.10 -0.74 0.00
N ILE A 19 7.79 -0.49 0.06
CA ILE A 19 7.21 0.86 -0.10
C ILE A 19 7.30 1.67 1.20
N GLN A 20 8.06 2.76 1.22
CA GLN A 20 8.30 3.56 2.44
C GLN A 20 7.54 4.90 2.43
N LYS A 21 7.35 5.47 1.24
CA LYS A 21 6.75 6.78 0.99
C LYS A 21 5.57 6.68 0.05
N GLN A 22 4.71 7.69 0.06
CA GLN A 22 3.54 7.73 -0.81
C GLN A 22 3.93 7.97 -2.28
N GLU A 23 5.02 8.70 -2.48
CA GLU A 23 5.61 8.98 -3.79
C GLU A 23 6.05 7.70 -4.51
N ASP A 24 6.46 6.68 -3.75
CA ASP A 24 6.82 5.37 -4.31
C ASP A 24 5.62 4.73 -5.04
N PHE A 25 4.42 4.78 -4.44
CA PHE A 25 3.21 4.28 -5.13
C PHE A 25 2.92 5.08 -6.40
N VAL A 26 3.09 6.41 -6.36
CA VAL A 26 2.88 7.26 -7.54
C VAL A 26 3.83 6.84 -8.66
N HIS A 27 5.11 6.69 -8.33
CA HIS A 27 6.15 6.27 -9.27
C HIS A 27 5.83 4.89 -9.87
N TYR A 28 5.62 3.86 -9.05
CA TYR A 28 5.36 2.50 -9.54
C TYR A 28 4.04 2.37 -10.31
N LEU A 29 3.02 3.16 -9.98
CA LEU A 29 1.77 3.19 -10.75
C LEU A 29 1.98 3.89 -12.10
N GLN A 30 2.74 4.99 -12.14
CA GLN A 30 3.10 5.66 -13.38
C GLN A 30 3.90 4.75 -14.33
N GLU A 31 4.85 3.96 -13.81
CA GLU A 31 5.58 2.96 -14.61
C GLU A 31 4.66 1.90 -15.24
N LYS A 32 3.50 1.63 -14.61
CA LYS A 32 2.46 0.74 -15.14
C LYS A 32 1.44 1.46 -16.04
N GLY A 33 1.71 2.69 -16.46
CA GLY A 33 0.82 3.51 -17.28
C GLY A 33 -0.38 4.09 -16.53
N VAL A 34 -0.33 4.11 -15.20
CA VAL A 34 -1.41 4.59 -14.34
C VAL A 34 -1.05 5.95 -13.75
N ALA A 35 -1.57 7.03 -14.34
CA ALA A 35 -1.37 8.38 -13.83
C ALA A 35 -2.20 8.63 -12.55
N VAL A 36 -1.51 8.93 -11.45
CA VAL A 36 -2.08 9.28 -10.14
C VAL A 36 -1.28 10.40 -9.49
N THR A 37 -1.90 11.11 -8.55
CA THR A 37 -1.23 12.14 -7.73
C THR A 37 -0.99 11.63 -6.32
N GLN A 38 -0.05 12.27 -5.60
CA GLN A 38 0.17 11.97 -4.19
C GLN A 38 -1.11 12.17 -3.35
N ALA A 39 -1.93 13.18 -3.64
CA ALA A 39 -3.22 13.39 -2.95
C ALA A 39 -4.23 12.25 -3.22
N THR A 40 -4.15 11.61 -4.38
CA THR A 40 -4.97 10.42 -4.70
C THR A 40 -4.50 9.23 -3.86
N ILE A 41 -3.19 8.96 -3.86
CA ILE A 41 -2.59 7.89 -3.06
C ILE A 41 -2.81 8.08 -1.57
N SER A 42 -2.70 9.30 -1.05
CA SER A 42 -2.98 9.62 0.35
C SER A 42 -4.40 9.22 0.76
N ARG A 43 -5.39 9.52 -0.10
CA ARG A 43 -6.79 9.11 0.11
C ARG A 43 -6.94 7.59 0.07
N ASP A 44 -6.30 6.91 -0.87
CA ASP A 44 -6.37 5.44 -0.95
C ASP A 44 -5.72 4.77 0.25
N ILE A 45 -4.55 5.23 0.71
CA ILE A 45 -3.87 4.76 1.91
C ILE A 45 -4.80 4.87 3.12
N LYS A 46 -5.49 6.01 3.26
CA LYS A 46 -6.47 6.24 4.33
C LYS A 46 -7.67 5.30 4.21
N ASP A 47 -8.22 5.15 3.01
CA ASP A 47 -9.37 4.30 2.74
C ASP A 47 -9.06 2.81 2.97
N MET A 48 -7.85 2.38 2.60
CA MET A 48 -7.34 1.02 2.79
C MET A 48 -6.79 0.77 4.20
N LYS A 49 -6.75 1.80 5.05
CA LYS A 49 -6.20 1.76 6.42
C LYS A 49 -4.79 1.19 6.49
N LEU A 50 -3.94 1.53 5.53
CA LEU A 50 -2.55 1.06 5.50
C LEU A 50 -1.79 1.58 6.72
N ILE A 51 -0.98 0.72 7.32
CA ILE A 51 -0.15 1.03 8.48
C ILE A 51 1.32 1.00 8.10
N LYS A 52 2.17 1.66 8.88
CA LYS A 52 3.61 1.54 8.76
C LYS A 52 4.13 0.48 9.74
N VAL A 53 4.88 -0.48 9.23
CA VAL A 53 5.54 -1.54 10.00
C VAL A 53 7.05 -1.48 9.82
N PRO A 54 7.86 -1.93 10.79
CA PRO A 54 9.30 -2.04 10.61
C PRO A 54 9.65 -2.87 9.36
N SER A 55 10.61 -2.39 8.57
CA SER A 55 11.12 -3.14 7.41
C SER A 55 12.37 -3.95 7.78
N ALA A 56 12.56 -5.09 7.12
CA ALA A 56 13.75 -5.94 7.30
C ALA A 56 15.05 -5.22 6.85
N GLU A 57 14.94 -4.27 5.94
CA GLU A 57 16.04 -3.44 5.44
C GLU A 57 16.32 -2.22 6.35
N GLY A 58 15.62 -2.11 7.48
CA GLY A 58 15.62 -0.94 8.34
C GLY A 58 14.55 0.09 7.97
N GLY A 59 14.23 0.97 8.92
CA GLY A 59 13.17 1.97 8.76
C GLY A 59 11.76 1.36 8.78
N TYR A 60 10.84 2.00 8.05
CA TYR A 60 9.42 1.62 8.03
C TYR A 60 8.88 1.52 6.62
N ARG A 61 8.00 0.54 6.41
CA ARG A 61 7.27 0.35 5.15
C ARG A 61 5.77 0.32 5.37
N TYR A 62 5.01 0.65 4.35
CA TYR A 62 3.57 0.45 4.35
C TYR A 62 3.24 -1.05 4.33
N SER A 63 2.15 -1.40 4.99
CA SER A 63 1.55 -2.73 4.98
C SER A 63 0.03 -2.60 5.11
N LEU A 64 -0.68 -3.63 4.65
CA LEU A 64 -2.07 -3.82 5.06
C LEU A 64 -2.10 -4.00 6.59
N PRO A 65 -3.17 -3.53 7.28
CA PRO A 65 -3.36 -3.90 8.66
C PRO A 65 -3.40 -5.43 8.73
N LEU A 66 -2.68 -6.00 9.70
CA LEU A 66 -2.91 -7.39 10.05
C LEU A 66 -4.38 -7.44 10.44
N GLU A 67 -5.20 -8.15 9.64
CA GLU A 67 -6.49 -8.58 10.13
C GLU A 67 -6.15 -9.31 11.42
N THR A 68 -6.50 -8.73 12.57
CA THR A 68 -6.40 -9.44 13.84
C THR A 68 -7.09 -10.76 13.57
N GLN A 69 -6.32 -11.84 13.52
CA GLN A 69 -6.82 -13.21 13.56
C GLN A 69 -7.47 -13.33 14.95
N ALA A 70 -8.64 -12.73 15.11
CA ALA A 70 -9.54 -13.00 16.19
C ALA A 70 -10.04 -14.42 15.92
N ASN A 71 -9.65 -15.33 16.80
CA ASN A 71 -10.01 -16.74 16.88
C ASN A 71 -9.28 -17.70 15.92
N THR A 72 -8.14 -18.21 16.38
CA THR A 72 -7.98 -19.68 16.44
C THR A 72 -7.17 -20.01 17.69
N SER A 73 -7.85 -20.02 18.83
CA SER A 73 -7.55 -20.99 19.88
C SER A 73 -8.33 -22.24 19.52
N ALA A 74 -7.61 -23.31 19.17
CA ALA A 74 -8.12 -24.67 19.16
C ALA A 74 -7.07 -25.54 19.86
#